data_AF-A0A2M9FZL8-F1
#
_entry.id   AF-A0A2M9FZL8-F1
#
_cell.length_a   1.000
_cell.length_b   1.000
_cell.length_c   1.000
_cell.angle_alpha   90.00
_cell.angle_beta   90.00
_cell.angle_gamma   90.00
#
_symmetry.space_group_name_H-M   'P 1'
#
loop_
_entity.id
_entity.type
_entity.pdbx_description
1 polymer ?
#
loop_
_entity_poly.entity_id
_entity_poly.type
_entity_poly.pdbx_seq_one_letter_code
_entity_poly.pdbx_strand_id
1 'polypeptide(L)'
;MSPNAGTASVSSTRSSVPAPHRSRRLSMALIKQGRVLQDRWQTAETATEALKPGAYFVSLELWQAERELLRGKTAIGITLPNDTDPEVLAPDLDRIAAVALRFPAFTDGRGFSQARTLREHLGFRGEIRAEGPLIPDQHQFLLRCGVDAVVVDDAADTGPWLAAARRYRSVYQPAADDRIPAYRGRHTAPQAIAS
;
A
#
# COMPACT_ATOMS: atom_id res chain seq x y z
N MET A 1 44.93 -36.04 31.91
CA MET A 1 44.15 -36.60 30.79
C MET A 1 42.96 -35.69 30.53
N SER A 2 42.84 -35.23 29.27
CA SER A 2 41.89 -34.24 28.72
C SER A 2 42.09 -32.79 29.20
N PRO A 3 42.08 -31.82 28.25
CA PRO A 3 40.83 -31.39 27.64
C PRO A 3 40.81 -31.33 26.11
N ASN A 4 39.59 -31.07 25.66
CA ASN A 4 38.97 -31.22 24.36
C ASN A 4 38.94 -29.88 23.60
N ALA A 5 39.18 -29.88 22.28
CA ALA A 5 38.78 -28.78 21.39
C ALA A 5 38.81 -29.26 19.91
N GLY A 6 37.82 -30.07 19.54
CA GLY A 6 37.51 -30.36 18.14
C GLY A 6 36.68 -29.23 17.53
N THR A 7 37.29 -28.50 16.59
CA THR A 7 36.61 -27.60 15.64
C THR A 7 35.84 -28.43 14.62
N ALA A 8 34.55 -28.16 14.45
CA ALA A 8 33.77 -28.65 13.31
C ALA A 8 32.92 -27.53 12.72
N SER A 9 33.08 -27.37 11.41
CA SER A 9 32.62 -26.25 10.60
C SER A 9 31.12 -26.32 10.28
N VAL A 10 30.58 -25.14 10.03
CA VAL A 10 29.20 -24.81 9.71
C VAL A 10 28.93 -25.10 8.22
N SER A 11 27.76 -25.65 7.88
CA SER A 11 27.15 -25.44 6.55
C SER A 11 25.64 -25.71 6.61
N SER A 12 24.91 -24.66 6.92
CA SER A 12 23.46 -24.57 6.82
C SER A 12 23.08 -24.31 5.36
N THR A 13 22.67 -25.35 4.62
CA THR A 13 22.03 -25.13 3.31
C THR A 13 20.53 -24.99 3.53
N ARG A 14 20.03 -23.74 3.63
CA ARG A 14 18.59 -23.49 3.50
C ARG A 14 18.22 -23.64 2.02
N SER A 15 17.64 -24.76 1.65
CA SER A 15 16.85 -24.87 0.42
C SER A 15 15.62 -23.96 0.57
N SER A 16 15.63 -22.81 -0.10
CA SER A 16 14.42 -22.06 -0.38
C SER A 16 13.97 -22.46 -1.78
N VAL A 17 12.83 -23.15 -1.84
CA VAL A 17 12.12 -23.44 -3.09
C VAL A 17 11.17 -22.27 -3.32
N PRO A 18 11.26 -21.51 -4.43
CA PRO A 18 10.21 -20.57 -4.77
C PRO A 18 8.96 -21.34 -5.19
N ALA A 19 7.81 -21.01 -4.60
CA ALA A 19 6.53 -21.59 -4.98
C ALA A 19 6.17 -21.21 -6.43
N PRO A 20 5.58 -22.14 -7.21
CA PRO A 20 5.21 -21.86 -8.59
C PRO A 20 4.14 -20.77 -8.68
N HIS A 21 4.40 -19.76 -9.51
CA HIS A 21 3.45 -18.72 -9.89
C HIS A 21 2.25 -19.37 -10.59
N ARG A 22 1.18 -19.61 -9.82
CA ARG A 22 -0.05 -20.21 -10.33
C ARG A 22 -0.83 -19.19 -11.14
N SER A 23 -0.50 -19.15 -12.44
CA SER A 23 -1.44 -19.13 -13.57
C SER A 23 -2.75 -18.35 -13.37
N ARG A 24 -2.79 -17.18 -14.01
CA ARG A 24 -3.99 -16.57 -14.64
C ARG A 24 -5.19 -16.40 -13.71
N ARG A 25 -5.11 -15.43 -12.78
CA ARG A 25 -6.28 -14.94 -12.05
C ARG A 25 -7.16 -14.08 -12.96
N LEU A 26 -8.46 -14.29 -12.80
CA LEU A 26 -9.55 -13.46 -13.26
C LEU A 26 -9.25 -12.00 -12.85
N SER A 27 -9.64 -11.06 -13.71
CA SER A 27 -9.34 -9.62 -13.66
C SER A 27 -9.31 -9.04 -12.24
N MET A 28 -8.11 -8.73 -11.74
CA MET A 28 -7.96 -7.96 -10.50
C MET A 28 -8.57 -6.57 -10.71
N ALA A 29 -9.52 -6.22 -9.86
CA ALA A 29 -10.14 -4.90 -9.85
C ALA A 29 -9.43 -4.01 -8.84
N LEU A 30 -9.25 -2.74 -9.20
CA LEU A 30 -8.72 -1.71 -8.32
C LEU A 30 -9.86 -0.79 -7.92
N ILE A 31 -10.19 -0.73 -6.63
CA ILE A 31 -11.16 0.22 -6.12
C ILE A 31 -10.41 1.47 -5.70
N LYS A 32 -10.65 2.58 -6.40
CA LYS A 32 -10.01 3.88 -6.14
C LYS A 32 -11.05 4.97 -6.16
N GLN A 33 -11.07 5.81 -5.12
CA GLN A 33 -11.99 6.96 -5.01
C GLN A 33 -13.48 6.59 -5.28
N GLY A 34 -13.91 5.42 -4.81
CA GLY A 34 -15.28 4.94 -5.02
C GLY A 34 -15.63 4.57 -6.46
N ARG A 35 -14.61 4.23 -7.27
CA ARG A 35 -14.76 3.70 -8.64
C ARG A 35 -14.02 2.38 -8.76
N VAL A 36 -14.55 1.50 -9.57
CA VAL A 36 -13.89 0.24 -9.98
C VAL A 36 -13.09 0.53 -11.23
N LEU A 37 -11.78 0.33 -11.16
CA LEU A 37 -10.84 0.49 -12.26
C LEU A 37 -10.20 -0.86 -12.57
N GLN A 38 -9.74 -1.01 -13.80
CA GLN A 38 -8.87 -2.12 -14.16
C GLN A 38 -7.47 -1.82 -13.63
N ASP A 39 -6.85 -2.77 -12.93
CA ASP A 39 -5.45 -2.61 -12.57
C ASP A 39 -4.56 -2.72 -13.81
N ARG A 40 -3.75 -1.69 -14.05
CA ARG A 40 -2.81 -1.60 -15.18
C ARG A 40 -1.36 -1.78 -14.76
N TRP A 41 -1.11 -1.92 -13.46
CA TRP A 41 0.23 -2.16 -12.95
C TRP A 41 0.62 -3.61 -13.19
N GLN A 42 1.87 -3.80 -13.54
CA GLN A 42 2.48 -5.11 -13.71
C GLN A 42 3.47 -5.35 -12.58
N THR A 43 3.76 -6.61 -12.26
CA THR A 43 4.85 -6.94 -11.36
C THR A 43 6.09 -7.23 -12.19
N ALA A 44 7.23 -6.62 -11.84
CA ALA A 44 8.52 -6.92 -12.42
C ALA A 44 9.43 -7.54 -11.37
N GLU A 45 10.03 -8.69 -11.70
CA GLU A 45 11.00 -9.37 -10.82
C GLU A 45 12.43 -8.95 -11.14
N THR A 46 12.65 -8.34 -12.30
CA THR A 46 13.96 -7.86 -12.76
C THR A 46 13.89 -6.42 -13.25
N ALA A 47 15.01 -5.69 -13.16
CA ALA A 47 15.08 -4.32 -13.66
C ALA A 47 14.80 -4.25 -15.18
N THR A 48 15.28 -5.23 -15.94
CA THR A 48 15.08 -5.30 -17.40
C THR A 48 13.60 -5.35 -17.80
N GLU A 49 12.76 -6.03 -17.03
CA GLU A 49 11.31 -6.06 -17.27
C GLU A 49 10.67 -4.70 -17.01
N ALA A 50 10.99 -4.09 -15.86
CA ALA A 50 10.46 -2.79 -15.46
C ALA A 50 10.87 -1.66 -16.42
N LEU A 51 12.02 -1.78 -17.08
CA LEU A 51 12.52 -0.76 -18.02
C LEU A 51 11.71 -0.62 -19.31
N LYS A 52 10.80 -1.54 -19.60
CA LYS A 52 9.85 -1.39 -20.70
C LYS A 52 8.85 -0.27 -20.37
N PRO A 53 8.33 0.47 -21.38
CA PRO A 53 7.32 1.49 -21.12
C PRO A 53 6.09 0.90 -20.41
N GLY A 54 5.72 1.44 -19.25
CA GLY A 54 4.59 0.95 -18.48
C GLY A 54 4.51 1.50 -17.06
N ALA A 55 3.86 0.73 -16.19
CA ALA A 55 3.81 0.96 -14.74
C ALA A 55 4.07 -0.38 -14.04
N TYR A 56 5.07 -0.41 -13.17
CA TYR A 56 5.56 -1.64 -12.56
C TYR A 56 5.68 -1.51 -11.05
N PHE A 57 5.16 -2.52 -10.33
CA PHE A 57 5.56 -2.78 -8.96
C PHE A 57 6.81 -3.65 -8.95
N VAL A 58 7.80 -3.23 -8.16
CA VAL A 58 9.02 -3.97 -7.87
C VAL A 58 9.13 -4.21 -6.37
N SER A 59 9.90 -5.22 -5.97
CA SER A 59 10.19 -5.42 -4.55
C SER A 59 11.10 -4.31 -4.02
N LEU A 60 11.09 -4.10 -2.70
CA LEU A 60 11.98 -3.14 -2.05
C LEU A 60 13.45 -3.46 -2.31
N GLU A 61 13.81 -4.74 -2.32
CA GLU A 61 15.18 -5.21 -2.54
C GLU A 61 15.66 -4.88 -3.95
N LEU A 62 14.82 -5.14 -4.97
CA LEU A 62 15.14 -4.80 -6.36
C LEU A 62 15.28 -3.28 -6.53
N TRP A 63 14.43 -2.50 -5.88
CA TRP A 63 14.55 -1.05 -5.89
C TRP A 63 15.86 -0.58 -5.27
N GLN A 64 16.21 -1.06 -4.09
CA GLN A 64 17.45 -0.66 -3.41
C GLN A 64 18.70 -1.02 -4.22
N ALA A 65 18.69 -2.15 -4.93
CA ALA A 65 19.79 -2.57 -5.78
C ALA A 65 19.89 -1.76 -7.08
N GLU A 66 18.77 -1.48 -7.74
CA GLU A 66 18.75 -1.05 -9.15
C GLU A 66 18.02 0.30 -9.42
N ARG A 67 17.71 1.10 -8.38
CA ARG A 67 16.97 2.38 -8.50
C ARG A 67 17.53 3.38 -9.52
N GLU A 68 18.84 3.34 -9.78
CA GLU A 68 19.46 4.21 -10.78
C GLU A 68 19.15 3.74 -12.21
N LEU A 69 19.13 2.43 -12.46
CA LEU A 69 18.72 1.89 -13.75
C LEU A 69 17.23 2.15 -14.00
N LEU A 70 16.39 1.98 -12.98
CA LEU A 70 14.93 2.09 -13.05
C LEU A 70 14.42 3.54 -13.28
N ARG A 71 15.29 4.53 -13.32
CA ARG A 71 14.91 5.95 -13.42
C ARG A 71 14.37 6.32 -14.80
N GLY A 72 13.27 7.09 -14.82
CA GLY A 72 12.90 7.96 -15.96
C GLY A 72 12.21 7.31 -17.16
N LYS A 73 12.08 5.98 -17.23
CA LYS A 73 11.47 5.29 -18.39
C LYS A 73 10.07 4.72 -18.14
N THR A 74 9.66 4.62 -16.88
CA THR A 74 8.44 3.91 -16.47
C THR A 74 7.95 4.48 -15.13
N ALA A 75 6.68 4.26 -14.78
CA ALA A 75 6.21 4.53 -13.43
C ALA A 75 6.60 3.37 -12.51
N ILE A 76 7.38 3.64 -11.47
CA ILE A 76 7.80 2.62 -10.51
C ILE A 76 6.99 2.74 -9.22
N GLY A 77 6.48 1.61 -8.77
CA GLY A 77 5.85 1.43 -7.49
C GLY A 77 6.61 0.40 -6.67
N ILE A 78 6.56 0.54 -5.35
CA ILE A 78 7.26 -0.36 -4.43
C ILE A 78 6.24 -1.25 -3.72
N THR A 79 6.42 -2.56 -3.80
CA THR A 79 5.73 -3.50 -2.92
C THR A 79 6.46 -3.51 -1.59
N LEU A 80 5.85 -2.92 -0.57
CA LEU A 80 6.43 -2.81 0.76
C LEU A 80 6.02 -4.02 1.61
N PRO A 81 6.98 -4.79 2.15
CA PRO A 81 6.67 -5.84 3.12
C PRO A 81 6.00 -5.27 4.37
N ASN A 82 5.13 -6.06 5.00
CA ASN A 82 4.33 -5.63 6.16
C ASN A 82 5.12 -5.52 7.47
N ASP A 83 6.35 -6.02 7.50
CA ASP A 83 7.29 -5.95 8.63
C ASP A 83 8.37 -4.88 8.43
N THR A 84 8.32 -4.14 7.32
CA THR A 84 9.29 -3.10 6.99
C THR A 84 8.78 -1.71 7.41
N ASP A 85 9.66 -0.89 7.97
CA ASP A 85 9.36 0.50 8.28
C ASP A 85 9.31 1.34 6.99
N PRO A 86 8.23 2.07 6.69
CA PRO A 86 8.15 2.93 5.51
C PRO A 86 9.21 4.04 5.46
N GLU A 87 9.83 4.41 6.58
CA GLU A 87 10.90 5.42 6.60
C GLU A 87 12.09 5.06 5.71
N VAL A 88 12.29 3.77 5.40
CA VAL A 88 13.32 3.33 4.44
C VAL A 88 13.12 3.91 3.04
N LEU A 89 11.90 4.33 2.69
CA LEU A 89 11.58 4.96 1.40
C LEU A 89 11.79 6.47 1.39
N ALA A 90 11.97 7.10 2.56
CA ALA A 90 12.04 8.56 2.69
C ALA A 90 13.02 9.25 1.71
N PRO A 91 14.22 8.70 1.43
CA PRO A 91 15.17 9.33 0.50
C PRO A 91 14.73 9.31 -0.97
N ASP A 92 13.76 8.47 -1.33
CA ASP A 92 13.39 8.15 -2.71
C ASP A 92 11.91 8.45 -3.04
N LEU A 93 11.14 9.05 -2.13
CA LEU A 93 9.70 9.25 -2.29
C LEU A 93 9.30 10.05 -3.54
N ASP A 94 10.15 10.98 -3.98
CA ASP A 94 9.95 11.77 -5.19
C ASP A 94 10.08 10.94 -6.48
N ARG A 95 10.71 9.76 -6.39
CA ARG A 95 10.94 8.83 -7.51
C ARG A 95 9.91 7.70 -7.55
N ILE A 96 9.10 7.55 -6.50
CA ILE A 96 8.15 6.47 -6.34
C ILE A 96 6.74 6.97 -6.70
N ALA A 97 6.13 6.35 -7.71
CA ALA A 97 4.79 6.71 -8.15
C ALA A 97 3.69 6.04 -7.32
N ALA A 98 3.97 4.87 -6.74
CA ALA A 98 3.02 4.14 -5.89
C ALA A 98 3.71 3.28 -4.83
N VAL A 99 3.02 2.98 -3.73
CA VAL A 99 3.45 2.01 -2.72
C VAL A 99 2.31 1.01 -2.49
N ALA A 100 2.59 -0.27 -2.68
CA ALA A 100 1.66 -1.36 -2.37
C ALA A 100 1.98 -1.94 -0.99
N LEU A 101 1.04 -1.77 -0.06
CA LEU A 101 1.10 -2.28 1.31
C LEU A 101 0.49 -3.68 1.36
N ARG A 102 1.27 -4.64 1.87
CA ARG A 102 0.85 -6.03 1.97
C ARG A 102 0.12 -6.30 3.28
N PHE A 103 -1.05 -6.89 3.20
CA PHE A 103 -1.82 -7.41 4.32
C PHE A 103 -1.80 -8.94 4.20
N PRO A 104 -0.97 -9.67 4.96
CA PRO A 104 -0.91 -11.13 4.84
C PRO A 104 -2.16 -11.82 5.43
N ALA A 105 -2.82 -11.18 6.39
CA ALA A 105 -4.02 -11.68 7.06
C ALA A 105 -4.96 -10.51 7.38
N PHE A 106 -6.26 -10.81 7.50
CA PHE A 106 -7.28 -9.79 7.79
C PHE A 106 -7.09 -9.11 9.16
N THR A 107 -6.37 -9.76 10.09
CA THR A 107 -6.04 -9.25 11.43
C THR A 107 -4.76 -8.42 11.46
N ASP A 108 -4.03 -8.31 10.36
CA ASP A 108 -2.78 -7.55 10.34
C ASP A 108 -3.06 -6.04 10.27
N GLY A 109 -2.78 -5.35 11.38
CA GLY A 109 -2.94 -3.91 11.49
C GLY A 109 -1.77 -3.09 10.92
N ARG A 110 -0.61 -3.70 10.62
CA ARG A 110 0.61 -2.95 10.31
C ARG A 110 0.49 -2.10 9.05
N GLY A 111 -0.21 -2.60 8.03
CA GLY A 111 -0.46 -1.83 6.79
C GLY A 111 -1.21 -0.51 7.04
N PHE A 112 -2.07 -0.43 8.07
CA PHE A 112 -2.73 0.83 8.43
C PHE A 112 -1.74 1.86 9.01
N SER A 113 -0.85 1.40 9.88
CA SER A 113 0.21 2.24 10.44
C SER A 113 1.19 2.67 9.35
N GLN A 114 1.56 1.76 8.44
CA GLN A 114 2.44 2.07 7.31
C GLN A 114 1.82 3.15 6.40
N ALA A 115 0.52 3.03 6.08
CA ALA A 115 -0.20 4.04 5.29
C ALA A 115 -0.17 5.42 5.95
N ARG A 116 -0.40 5.49 7.27
CA ARG A 116 -0.30 6.77 8.01
C ARG A 116 1.10 7.34 8.00
N THR A 117 2.13 6.52 8.26
CA THR A 117 3.52 6.99 8.21
C THR A 117 3.83 7.57 6.82
N LEU A 118 3.46 6.88 5.75
CA LEU A 118 3.65 7.37 4.38
C LEU A 118 2.94 8.70 4.15
N ARG A 119 1.65 8.81 4.53
CA ARG A 119 0.85 9.98 4.18
C ARG A 119 1.06 11.17 5.12
N GLU A 120 1.04 10.94 6.43
CA GLU A 120 1.03 11.97 7.47
C GLU A 120 2.45 12.38 7.88
N HIS A 121 3.39 11.43 8.01
CA HIS A 121 4.74 11.72 8.50
C HIS A 121 5.72 12.01 7.37
N LEU A 122 5.70 11.17 6.32
CA LEU A 122 6.62 11.28 5.19
C LEU A 122 6.07 12.16 4.05
N GLY A 123 4.79 12.54 4.12
CA GLY A 123 4.17 13.41 3.12
C GLY A 123 4.12 12.81 1.72
N PHE A 124 4.16 11.49 1.59
CA PHE A 124 4.13 10.80 0.30
C PHE A 124 2.89 11.22 -0.49
N ARG A 125 3.09 11.60 -1.75
CA ARG A 125 2.03 12.12 -2.64
C ARG A 125 1.62 11.14 -3.73
N GLY A 126 2.40 10.07 -3.92
CA GLY A 126 2.05 8.99 -4.81
C GLY A 126 0.88 8.17 -4.28
N GLU A 127 0.51 7.16 -5.07
CA GLU A 127 -0.62 6.29 -4.76
C GLU A 127 -0.25 5.28 -3.67
N ILE A 128 -1.05 5.17 -2.61
CA ILE A 128 -0.92 4.10 -1.62
C ILE A 128 -1.99 3.05 -1.92
N ARG A 129 -1.55 1.81 -2.17
CA ARG A 129 -2.43 0.66 -2.42
C ARG A 129 -2.43 -0.30 -1.25
N ALA A 130 -3.57 -0.93 -1.00
CA ALA A 130 -3.69 -2.03 -0.07
C ALA A 130 -3.95 -3.34 -0.83
N GLU A 131 -3.14 -4.35 -0.56
CA GLU A 131 -3.20 -5.68 -1.18
C GLU A 131 -3.24 -6.78 -0.13
N GLY A 132 -4.17 -7.73 -0.27
CA GLY A 132 -4.29 -8.86 0.65
C GLY A 132 -5.72 -9.34 0.81
N PRO A 133 -6.00 -10.22 1.79
CA PRO A 133 -7.34 -10.68 2.13
C PRO A 133 -8.08 -9.61 2.94
N LEU A 134 -8.26 -8.44 2.32
CA LEU A 134 -8.98 -7.30 2.87
C LEU A 134 -10.48 -7.48 2.67
N ILE A 135 -11.27 -6.89 3.56
CA ILE A 135 -12.74 -6.96 3.51
C ILE A 135 -13.38 -5.57 3.38
N PRO A 136 -14.58 -5.46 2.80
CA PRO A 136 -15.27 -4.18 2.61
C PRO A 136 -15.38 -3.32 3.88
N ASP A 137 -15.57 -3.94 5.05
CA ASP A 137 -15.70 -3.25 6.33
C ASP A 137 -14.45 -2.46 6.72
N GLN A 138 -13.27 -2.84 6.21
CA GLN A 138 -12.01 -2.14 6.45
C GLN A 138 -11.81 -0.93 5.52
N HIS A 139 -12.56 -0.84 4.42
CA HIS A 139 -12.33 0.14 3.35
C HIS A 139 -12.33 1.58 3.85
N GLN A 140 -13.31 1.95 4.67
CA GLN A 140 -13.38 3.32 5.18
C GLN A 140 -12.18 3.66 6.07
N PHE A 141 -11.71 2.70 6.86
CA PHE A 141 -10.55 2.91 7.72
C PHE A 141 -9.26 3.02 6.90
N LEU A 142 -9.10 2.20 5.84
CA LEU A 142 -8.00 2.29 4.89
C LEU A 142 -7.92 3.70 4.27
N LEU A 143 -9.04 4.24 3.77
CA LEU A 143 -9.11 5.59 3.21
C LEU A 143 -8.65 6.66 4.22
N ARG A 144 -9.07 6.53 5.49
CA ARG A 144 -8.69 7.48 6.56
C ARG A 144 -7.20 7.41 6.93
N CYS A 145 -6.56 6.26 6.74
CA CYS A 145 -5.12 6.13 6.93
C CYS A 145 -4.31 6.63 5.73
N GLY A 146 -4.96 7.08 4.65
CA GLY A 146 -4.29 7.63 3.47
C GLY A 146 -4.10 6.62 2.34
N VAL A 147 -4.72 5.42 2.41
CA VAL A 147 -4.78 4.49 1.27
C VAL A 147 -5.68 5.07 0.18
N ASP A 148 -5.19 5.13 -1.05
CA ASP A 148 -5.94 5.63 -2.20
C ASP A 148 -6.75 4.54 -2.90
N ALA A 149 -6.20 3.31 -2.92
CA ALA A 149 -6.76 2.22 -3.70
C ALA A 149 -6.65 0.86 -3.01
N VAL A 150 -7.63 -0.01 -3.25
CA VAL A 150 -7.66 -1.38 -2.73
C VAL A 150 -7.74 -2.35 -3.90
N VAL A 151 -6.87 -3.36 -3.89
CA VAL A 151 -6.88 -4.45 -4.88
C VAL A 151 -7.88 -5.51 -4.43
N VAL A 152 -8.80 -5.87 -5.33
CA VAL A 152 -9.85 -6.87 -5.09
C VAL A 152 -9.68 -7.99 -6.10
N ASP A 153 -9.61 -9.22 -5.59
CA ASP A 153 -9.43 -10.45 -6.38
C ASP A 153 -10.56 -10.70 -7.39
N ASP A 154 -11.79 -10.30 -7.06
CA ASP A 154 -12.97 -10.48 -7.91
C ASP A 154 -13.67 -9.14 -8.18
N ALA A 155 -13.66 -8.73 -9.45
CA ALA A 155 -14.36 -7.52 -9.91
C ALA A 155 -15.87 -7.56 -9.65
N ALA A 156 -16.48 -8.76 -9.58
CA ALA A 156 -17.91 -8.92 -9.31
C ALA A 156 -18.29 -8.60 -7.86
N ASP A 157 -17.33 -8.67 -6.92
CA ASP A 157 -17.55 -8.43 -5.49
C ASP A 157 -17.27 -6.98 -5.06
N THR A 158 -17.28 -6.04 -6.00
CA THR A 158 -16.91 -4.63 -5.72
C THR A 158 -18.06 -3.80 -5.13
N GLY A 159 -19.31 -4.25 -5.22
CA GLY A 159 -20.50 -3.55 -4.70
C GLY A 159 -20.41 -3.21 -3.20
N PRO A 160 -20.12 -4.18 -2.32
CA PRO A 160 -19.95 -3.95 -0.88
C PRO A 160 -18.86 -2.92 -0.56
N TRP A 161 -17.75 -2.92 -1.29
CA TRP A 161 -16.67 -1.95 -1.12
C TRP A 161 -17.11 -0.52 -1.46
N LEU A 162 -17.86 -0.35 -2.55
CA LEU A 162 -18.41 0.94 -2.95
C LEU A 162 -19.41 1.48 -1.93
N ALA A 163 -20.21 0.59 -1.32
CA ALA A 163 -21.13 0.95 -0.26
C ALA A 163 -20.39 1.34 1.03
N ALA A 164 -19.37 0.58 1.42
CA ALA A 164 -18.57 0.84 2.62
C ALA A 164 -17.85 2.21 2.57
N ALA A 165 -17.35 2.62 1.40
CA ALA A 165 -16.73 3.94 1.20
C ALA A 165 -17.66 5.12 1.54
N ARG A 166 -18.98 4.92 1.41
CA ARG A 166 -20.02 5.94 1.60
C ARG A 166 -20.65 5.93 2.99
N ARG A 167 -20.35 4.93 3.83
CA ARG A 167 -21.16 4.58 5.01
C ARG A 167 -21.12 5.59 6.15
N TYR A 168 -20.09 6.44 6.25
CA TYR A 168 -20.05 7.51 7.25
C TYR A 168 -19.65 8.84 6.64
N ARG A 169 -20.62 9.74 6.50
CA ARG A 169 -20.48 11.10 5.92
C ARG A 169 -20.06 12.14 6.97
N SER A 170 -20.25 11.87 8.26
CA SER A 170 -19.84 12.74 9.38
C SER A 170 -18.79 12.03 10.23
N VAL A 171 -17.60 12.61 10.35
CA VAL A 171 -16.50 12.06 11.15
C VAL A 171 -16.15 13.05 12.27
N TYR A 172 -15.90 12.55 13.47
CA TYR A 172 -15.60 13.36 14.65
C TYR A 172 -14.12 13.76 14.75
N GLN A 173 -13.23 12.99 14.15
CA GLN A 173 -11.77 13.23 14.18
C GLN A 173 -11.23 13.54 12.78
N PRO A 174 -10.34 14.54 12.64
CA PRO A 174 -9.55 14.72 11.43
C PRO A 174 -8.69 13.48 11.18
N ALA A 175 -8.53 13.13 9.91
CA ALA A 175 -7.67 12.05 9.42
C ALA A 175 -6.93 12.56 8.19
N ALA A 176 -6.15 11.71 7.50
CA ALA A 176 -5.49 12.06 6.25
C ALA A 176 -6.45 12.35 5.06
N ASP A 177 -7.76 12.42 5.30
CA ASP A 177 -8.77 12.77 4.31
C ASP A 177 -9.19 14.25 4.40
N ASP A 178 -9.71 14.80 3.30
CA ASP A 178 -10.21 16.18 3.22
C ASP A 178 -11.57 16.38 3.95
N ARG A 179 -11.96 15.47 4.85
CA ARG A 179 -13.28 15.53 5.51
C ARG A 179 -13.24 16.47 6.71
N ILE A 180 -14.09 17.49 6.68
CA ILE A 180 -14.23 18.44 7.78
C ILE A 180 -14.81 17.73 9.01
N PRO A 181 -14.15 17.77 10.17
CA PRO A 181 -14.67 17.18 11.41
C PRO A 181 -16.00 17.82 11.83
N ALA A 182 -16.97 17.01 12.25
CA ALA A 182 -18.34 17.43 12.56
C ALA A 182 -18.47 18.51 13.67
N TYR A 183 -17.44 18.70 14.49
CA TYR A 183 -17.39 19.75 15.51
C TYR A 183 -17.20 21.17 14.92
N ARG A 184 -16.58 21.29 13.73
CA ARG A 184 -16.35 22.59 13.06
C ARG A 184 -17.60 23.21 12.42
N GLY A 185 -18.69 22.44 12.30
CA GLY A 185 -19.95 22.89 11.69
C GLY A 185 -20.95 23.54 12.66
N ARG A 186 -20.59 23.80 13.93
CA ARG A 186 -21.51 24.35 14.95
C ARG A 186 -21.13 25.73 15.51
N HIS A 187 -20.28 26.50 14.83
CA HIS A 187 -19.94 27.88 15.21
C HIS A 187 -20.01 28.89 14.05
N THR A 188 -21.06 28.81 13.23
CA THR A 188 -21.53 29.94 12.41
C THR A 188 -23.05 29.97 12.44
N ALA A 189 -23.62 30.30 13.61
CA ALA A 189 -24.97 30.83 13.64
C ALA A 189 -24.90 32.28 13.10
N PRO A 190 -25.69 32.67 12.09
CA PRO A 190 -25.72 34.04 11.60
C PRO A 190 -26.32 34.94 12.68
N GLN A 191 -25.57 35.96 13.12
CA GLN A 191 -26.17 37.10 13.83
C GLN A 191 -27.01 37.87 12.82
N ALA A 192 -28.33 37.81 12.99
CA ALA A 192 -29.26 38.68 12.29
C ALA A 192 -29.02 40.13 12.73
N ILE A 193 -28.63 40.98 11.78
CA ILE A 193 -28.58 42.43 11.95
C ILE A 193 -29.97 42.95 11.59
N ALA A 194 -30.74 43.39 12.59
CA ALA A 194 -31.96 44.15 12.40
C ALA A 194 -31.62 45.63 12.24
N SER A 195 -32.24 46.27 11.24
CA SER A 195 -32.19 47.72 10.98
C SER A 195 -32.94 48.53 12.02
#